data_AF-A0A924FT65-F1
#
_entry.id   AF-A0A924FT65-F1
#
_cell.length_a   1.000
_cell.length_b   1.000
_cell.length_c   1.000
_cell.angle_alpha   90.00
_cell.angle_beta   90.00
_cell.angle_gamma   90.00
#
_symmetry.space_group_name_H-M   'P 1'
#
loop_
_entity.id
_entity.type
_entity.pdbx_description
1 polymer ?
#
loop_
_entity_poly.entity_id
_entity_poly.type
_entity_poly.pdbx_seq_one_letter_code
_entity_poly.pdbx_strand_id
1 'polypeptide(L)'
;MTDAQRYPAHVFYSEEDQGFIALAPDLPGCSAFGDTQEQAVAELRDAIDAWQIAARAAGNPVPEPTTPVSVARKVETNPIS
;
A
#
# COMPACT_ATOMS: atom_id res chain seq x y z
N MET A 1 12.91 -9.99 9.09
CA MET A 1 12.25 -8.79 9.62
C MET A 1 11.90 -7.94 8.42
N THR A 2 10.64 -7.95 8.03
CA THR A 2 10.08 -7.14 6.94
C THR A 2 9.76 -5.75 7.47
N ASP A 3 9.65 -4.79 6.57
CA ASP A 3 9.42 -3.38 6.93
C ASP A 3 8.04 -2.90 6.44
N ALA A 4 7.03 -3.76 6.57
CA ALA A 4 5.67 -3.49 6.11
C ALA A 4 5.11 -2.17 6.65
N GLN A 5 5.50 -1.79 7.88
CA GLN A 5 5.04 -0.57 8.54
C GLN A 5 5.55 0.73 7.87
N ARG A 6 6.62 0.68 7.08
CA ARG A 6 7.15 1.86 6.38
C ARG A 6 6.50 2.14 5.04
N TYR A 7 5.79 1.17 4.46
CA TYR A 7 5.07 1.43 3.23
C TYR A 7 3.87 2.33 3.49
N PRO A 8 3.66 3.38 2.68
CA PRO A 8 2.45 4.19 2.77
C PRO A 8 1.23 3.31 2.47
N ALA A 9 0.13 3.57 3.19
CA ALA A 9 -1.16 2.95 2.94
C ALA A 9 -2.15 4.01 2.46
N HIS A 10 -2.82 3.76 1.34
CA HIS A 10 -3.96 4.55 0.90
C HIS A 10 -5.24 3.81 1.29
N VAL A 11 -6.04 4.40 2.17
CA VAL A 11 -7.23 3.77 2.74
C VAL A 11 -8.47 4.57 2.36
N PHE A 12 -9.50 3.91 1.84
CA PHE A 12 -10.76 4.52 1.45
C PHE A 12 -11.92 3.54 1.62
N TYR A 13 -13.14 4.07 1.76
CA TYR A 13 -14.36 3.25 1.79
C TYR A 13 -14.75 2.85 0.36
N SER A 14 -15.12 1.58 0.17
CA SER A 14 -15.64 1.02 -1.07
C SER A 14 -17.12 0.70 -0.91
N GLU A 15 -17.97 1.34 -1.73
CA GLU A 15 -19.39 0.99 -1.78
C GLU A 15 -19.62 -0.40 -2.40
N GLU A 16 -18.71 -0.90 -3.23
CA GLU A 16 -18.83 -2.25 -3.81
C GLU A 16 -18.57 -3.34 -2.75
N ASP A 17 -17.53 -3.16 -1.94
CA ASP A 17 -17.13 -4.12 -0.90
C ASP A 17 -17.84 -3.87 0.43
N GLN A 18 -18.59 -2.77 0.55
CA GLN A 18 -19.28 -2.34 1.78
C GLN A 18 -18.32 -2.24 2.99
N GLY A 19 -17.08 -1.81 2.75
CA GLY A 19 -16.05 -1.70 3.79
C GLY A 19 -14.85 -0.89 3.32
N PHE A 20 -13.76 -0.93 4.07
CA PHE A 20 -12.54 -0.18 3.78
C PHE A 20 -11.55 -1.02 2.98
N ILE A 21 -11.01 -0.40 1.93
CA ILE A 21 -9.92 -0.94 1.11
C ILE A 21 -8.65 -0.18 1.46
N ALA A 22 -7.58 -0.91 1.74
CA ALA A 22 -6.25 -0.39 1.95
C ALA A 22 -5.32 -0.86 0.82
N LEU A 23 -4.62 0.07 0.18
CA LEU A 23 -3.68 -0.20 -0.91
C LEU A 23 -2.26 0.23 -0.50
N ALA A 24 -1.25 -0.57 -0.88
CA ALA A 24 0.15 -0.16 -0.81
C ALA A 24 0.61 0.32 -2.21
N PRO A 25 0.66 1.64 -2.49
CA PRO A 25 0.90 2.16 -3.84
C PRO A 25 2.29 1.83 -4.39
N ASP A 26 3.28 1.60 -3.52
CA ASP A 26 4.64 1.21 -3.90
C ASP A 26 4.74 -0.29 -4.26
N LEU A 27 3.73 -1.09 -3.93
CA LEU A 27 3.69 -2.53 -4.14
C LEU A 27 2.49 -2.89 -5.02
N PRO A 28 2.64 -2.85 -6.36
CA PRO A 28 1.53 -3.06 -7.27
C PRO A 28 0.75 -4.36 -7.00
N GLY A 29 -0.57 -4.23 -6.91
CA GLY A 29 -1.48 -5.34 -6.62
C GLY A 29 -1.58 -5.72 -5.14
N CYS A 30 -0.82 -5.08 -4.24
CA CYS A 30 -0.94 -5.31 -2.81
C CYS A 30 -2.09 -4.47 -2.23
N SER A 31 -3.14 -5.16 -1.80
CA SER A 31 -4.35 -4.57 -1.22
C SER A 31 -4.90 -5.46 -0.12
N ALA A 32 -5.70 -4.88 0.76
CA ALA A 32 -6.45 -5.59 1.78
C ALA A 32 -7.78 -4.91 2.08
N PHE A 33 -8.67 -5.65 2.73
CA PHE A 33 -10.01 -5.23 3.11
C PHE A 33 -10.18 -5.27 4.63
N GLY A 34 -11.04 -4.41 5.17
CA GLY A 34 -11.54 -4.53 6.53
C GLY A 34 -12.84 -3.76 6.75
N ASP A 35 -13.61 -4.15 7.76
CA ASP A 35 -14.86 -3.46 8.11
C ASP A 35 -14.59 -2.05 8.69
N THR A 36 -13.37 -1.82 9.19
CA THR A 36 -12.86 -0.52 9.63
C THR A 36 -11.55 -0.16 8.95
N GLN A 37 -11.19 1.12 9.00
CA GLN A 37 -9.88 1.58 8.49
C GLN A 37 -8.72 0.86 9.18
N GLU A 38 -8.80 0.69 10.49
CA GLU A 38 -7.77 0.03 11.29
C GLU A 38 -7.61 -1.44 10.90
N GLN A 39 -8.71 -2.14 10.66
CA GLN A 39 -8.70 -3.52 10.20
C GLN A 39 -8.08 -3.62 8.81
N ALA A 40 -8.51 -2.79 7.85
CA ALA A 40 -7.96 -2.80 6.50
C ALA A 40 -6.44 -2.54 6.49
N VAL A 41 -5.95 -1.64 7.35
CA VAL A 41 -4.52 -1.36 7.50
C VAL A 41 -3.77 -2.52 8.17
N ALA A 42 -4.36 -3.18 9.16
CA ALA A 42 -3.77 -4.35 9.79
C ALA A 42 -3.58 -5.49 8.77
N GLU A 43 -4.64 -5.82 8.04
CA GLU A 43 -4.61 -6.83 6.98
C GLU A 43 -3.64 -6.44 5.85
N LEU A 44 -3.53 -5.15 5.52
CA LEU A 44 -2.57 -4.70 4.51
C LEU A 44 -1.13 -4.97 4.94
N ARG A 45 -0.79 -4.86 6.23
CA ARG A 45 0.58 -5.13 6.71
C ARG A 45 0.95 -6.59 6.51
N ASP A 46 0.02 -7.50 6.80
CA ASP A 46 0.22 -8.93 6.57
C ASP A 46 0.31 -9.23 5.06
N ALA A 47 -0.51 -8.56 4.25
CA ALA A 47 -0.43 -8.66 2.79
C ALA A 47 0.91 -8.16 2.23
N ILE A 48 1.48 -7.08 2.77
CA ILE A 48 2.79 -6.56 2.38
C ILE A 48 3.89 -7.58 2.68
N ASP A 49 3.86 -8.20 3.86
CA ASP A 49 4.83 -9.23 4.23
C ASP A 49 4.75 -10.43 3.28
N ALA A 50 3.54 -10.91 2.99
CA ALA A 50 3.31 -11.98 2.04
C ALA A 50 3.80 -11.59 0.62
N TRP A 51 3.51 -10.37 0.17
CA TRP A 51 3.95 -9.85 -1.12
C TRP A 51 5.48 -9.84 -1.21
N GLN A 52 6.19 -9.36 -0.18
CA GLN A 52 7.65 -9.33 -0.16
C GLN A 52 8.27 -10.72 -0.21
N ILE A 53 7.69 -11.69 0.51
CA ILE A 53 8.13 -13.09 0.48
C ILE A 53 7.94 -13.65 -0.92
N ALA A 54 6.78 -13.46 -1.53
CA ALA A 54 6.48 -13.94 -2.87
C ALA A 54 7.40 -13.32 -3.94
N ALA A 55 7.63 -11.99 -3.87
CA ALA A 55 8.54 -11.29 -4.78
C ALA A 55 9.97 -11.85 -4.68
N ARG A 56 10.48 -12.04 -3.46
CA ARG A 56 11.82 -12.63 -3.23
C ARG A 56 11.90 -14.07 -3.74
N ALA A 57 10.88 -14.89 -3.49
CA ALA A 57 10.82 -16.27 -3.98
C ALA A 57 10.79 -16.35 -5.52
N ALA A 58 10.16 -15.38 -6.17
CA ALA A 58 10.14 -15.26 -7.63
C ALA A 58 11.39 -14.60 -8.22
N GLY A 59 12.36 -14.15 -7.40
CA GLY A 59 13.55 -13.44 -7.86
C GLY A 59 13.29 -12.00 -8.32
N ASN A 60 12.12 -11.45 -7.99
CA ASN A 60 11.76 -10.07 -8.30
C ASN A 60 12.34 -9.10 -7.27
N PRO A 61 12.76 -7.89 -7.70
CA PRO A 61 13.17 -6.85 -6.77
C PRO A 61 11.99 -6.39 -5.91
N VAL A 62 12.26 -6.10 -4.63
CA VAL A 62 11.29 -5.50 -3.72
C VAL A 62 11.49 -3.98 -3.74
N PRO A 63 10.51 -3.17 -4.19
CA PRO A 63 10.60 -1.71 -4.17
C PRO A 63 10.75 -1.18 -2.75
N GLU A 64 11.58 -0.16 -2.53
CA GLU A 64 11.69 0.49 -1.22
C GLU A 64 10.46 1.37 -0.91
N PRO A 65 10.07 1.52 0.37
CA PRO A 65 8.97 2.41 0.75
C PRO A 65 9.19 3.88 0.37
N THR A 66 8.18 4.51 -0.21
CA THR A 66 8.19 5.95 -0.48
C THR A 66 8.11 6.75 0.82
N THR A 67 9.03 7.70 0.99
CA THR A 67 9.03 8.59 2.17
C THR A 67 8.09 9.79 1.96
N PRO A 68 7.53 10.39 3.04
CA PRO A 68 6.59 11.53 2.94
C PRO A 68 7.12 12.72 2.15
N VAL A 69 8.44 12.97 2.17
CA VAL A 69 9.09 14.06 1.43
C VAL A 69 8.99 13.86 -0.09
N SER A 70 8.93 12.62 -0.56
CA SER A 70 8.83 12.27 -1.98
C SER A 70 7.40 12.38 -2.52
N VAL A 71 6.38 12.19 -1.67
CA VAL A 71 4.96 12.28 -2.05
C VAL A 71 4.58 13.72 -2.42
N ALA A 72 5.04 14.70 -1.65
CA ALA A 72 4.77 16.13 -1.89
C ALA A 72 5.30 16.64 -3.24
N ARG A 73 6.35 16.01 -3.79
CA ARG A 73 6.95 16.46 -5.06
C ARG A 73 6.18 15.97 -6.30
N LYS A 74 5.43 14.87 -6.21
CA LYS A 74 4.66 14.33 -7.35
C LYS A 74 3.38 15.11 -7.64
N VAL A 75 2.74 15.67 -6.60
CA VAL A 75 1.49 16.46 -6.75
C VAL A 75 1.70 17.80 -7.47
N GLU A 76 2.90 18.34 -7.50
CA GLU A 76 3.18 19.68 -8.06
C GLU A 76 3.33 19.71 -9.59
N THR A 77 3.32 18.56 -10.28
CA THR A 77 3.55 18.49 -11.74
C THR A 77 2.30 18.30 -12.61
N ASN A 78 1.09 18.42 -12.05
CA ASN A 78 -0.13 18.44 -12.85
C ASN A 78 -0.69 19.87 -12.97
N PRO A 79 -0.24 20.71 -13.93
CA PRO A 79 -0.93 21.95 -14.20
C PRO A 79 -2.32 21.61 -14.72
N ILE A 80 -3.35 21.98 -13.95
CA ILE A 80 -4.70 22.10 -14.50
C ILE A 80 -4.70 23.36 -15.38
N SER A 81 -4.46 23.20 -16.67
CA SER A 81 -5.00 23.94 -17.85
C SER A 81 -4.08 23.80 -19.05
#